data_AF-A0A430M776-F1
#
_entry.id   AF-A0A430M776-F1
#
_cell.length_a   1.000
_cell.length_b   1.000
_cell.length_c   1.000
_cell.angle_alpha   90.00
_cell.angle_beta   90.00
_cell.angle_gamma   90.00
#
_symmetry.space_group_name_H-M   'P 1'
#
loop_
_entity.id
_entity.type
_entity.pdbx_description
1 polymer ?
#
loop_
_entity_poly.entity_id
_entity_poly.type
_entity_poly.pdbx_seq_one_letter_code
_entity_poly.pdbx_strand_id
1 'polypeptide(L)' 'MSYTTAIKYDVLESVLKAWLLEQFGPGETEYGTVWTCQLVAAGHSSMWQVTAPREITSDEQDQLRIRAQPRRRRTFDRRG' A
#
# COMPACT_ATOMS: atom_id res chain seq x y z
N MET A 1 -3.49 -12.27 16.59
CA MET A 1 -4.65 -12.02 15.71
C MET A 1 -4.16 -11.13 14.59
N SER A 2 -4.45 -11.48 13.33
CA SER A 2 -4.11 -10.68 12.17
C SER A 2 -5.38 -10.05 11.59
N TYR A 3 -5.25 -8.83 11.07
CA TYR A 3 -6.33 -8.05 10.48
C TYR A 3 -6.18 -8.07 8.97
N THR A 4 -7.24 -8.47 8.27
CA THR A 4 -7.30 -8.46 6.81
C THR A 4 -8.05 -7.23 6.35
N THR A 5 -7.36 -6.36 5.62
CA THR A 5 -7.89 -5.10 5.07
C THR A 5 -7.82 -5.13 3.55
N ALA A 6 -8.90 -4.72 2.88
CA ALA A 6 -8.93 -4.57 1.42
C ALA A 6 -8.63 -3.12 1.04
N ILE A 7 -7.48 -2.88 0.43
CA ILE A 7 -7.06 -1.59 -0.11
C ILE A 7 -7.57 -1.49 -1.55
N LYS A 8 -8.55 -0.59 -1.78
CA LYS A 8 -9.24 -0.40 -3.07
C LYS A 8 -8.61 0.69 -3.94
N TYR A 9 -7.31 0.90 -3.81
CA TYR A 9 -6.62 1.99 -4.50
C TYR A 9 -5.64 1.46 -5.53
N ASP A 10 -5.47 2.23 -6.61
CA ASP A 10 -4.48 1.96 -7.64
C ASP A 10 -3.07 2.22 -7.09
N VAL A 11 -2.60 1.25 -6.31
CA VAL A 11 -1.33 1.26 -5.60
C VAL A 11 -0.43 0.24 -6.27
N LEU A 12 0.78 0.67 -6.63
CA LEU A 12 1.81 -0.22 -7.14
C LEU A 12 2.24 -1.20 -6.05
N GLU A 13 2.40 -2.48 -6.40
CA GLU A 13 2.85 -3.54 -5.49
C GLU A 13 4.12 -3.13 -4.71
N SER A 14 5.10 -2.56 -5.40
CA SER A 14 6.37 -2.15 -4.81
C SER A 14 6.19 -1.07 -3.74
N VAL A 15 5.26 -0.13 -3.95
CA VAL A 15 4.97 0.94 -2.98
C VAL A 15 4.25 0.36 -1.76
N LEU A 16 3.31 -0.56 -2.00
CA LEU A 16 2.61 -1.25 -0.91
C LEU A 16 3.58 -2.07 -0.06
N LYS A 17 4.44 -2.88 -0.68
CA LYS A 17 5.45 -3.69 0.01
C LYS A 17 6.45 -2.83 0.78
N ALA A 18 6.93 -1.74 0.18
CA ALA A 18 7.84 -0.81 0.85
C ALA A 18 7.18 -0.16 2.08
N TRP A 19 5.94 0.30 1.96
CA TRP A 19 5.22 0.87 3.08
C TRP A 19 4.96 -0.16 4.20
N LEU A 20 4.60 -1.40 3.84
CA LEU A 20 4.41 -2.47 4.82
C LEU A 20 5.72 -2.80 5.55
N LEU A 21 6.84 -2.80 4.83
CA LEU A 21 8.17 -2.94 5.41
C LEU A 21 8.51 -1.80 6.39
N GLU A 22 8.18 -0.56 6.04
CA GLU A 22 8.40 0.60 6.93
C GLU A 22 7.52 0.57 8.18
N GLN A 23 6.27 0.13 8.06
CA GLN A 23 5.29 0.17 9.16
C GLN A 23 5.37 -1.02 10.11
N PHE A 24 5.62 -2.21 9.57
CA PHE A 24 5.54 -3.47 10.32
C PHE A 24 6.88 -4.21 10.38
N GLY A 25 7.89 -3.75 9.66
CA GLY A 25 9.14 -4.47 9.50
C GLY A 25 9.04 -5.58 8.44
N PRO A 26 9.99 -6.53 8.42
CA PRO A 26 10.02 -7.58 7.41
C PRO A 26 8.75 -8.44 7.43
N GLY A 27 8.21 -8.75 6.24
CA GLY A 27 6.96 -9.52 6.09
C GLY A 27 7.07 -10.97 6.55
N GLU A 28 8.28 -11.49 6.65
CA GLU A 28 8.59 -12.79 7.24
C GLU A 28 9.69 -12.63 8.27
N THR A 29 9.51 -13.25 9.43
CA THR A 29 10.48 -13.28 10.52
C THR A 29 10.70 -14.72 10.96
N GLU A 30 11.71 -14.94 11.80
CA GLU A 30 11.94 -16.23 12.47
C GLU A 30 10.71 -16.73 13.25
N TYR A 31 9.80 -15.83 13.64
CA TYR A 31 8.57 -16.11 14.37
C TYR A 31 7.35 -16.35 13.45
N GLY A 32 7.53 -16.24 12.12
CA GLY A 32 6.49 -16.44 11.12
C GLY A 32 6.18 -15.19 10.28
N THR A 33 5.10 -15.29 9.52
CA THR A 33 4.64 -14.25 8.60
C THR A 33 4.00 -13.09 9.37
N VAL A 34 4.60 -11.89 9.26
CA VAL A 34 4.12 -10.67 9.90
C VAL A 34 2.99 -10.05 9.08
N TRP A 35 3.22 -9.88 7.78
CA TRP A 35 2.21 -9.34 6.88
C TRP A 35 2.27 -10.00 5.50
N THR A 36 1.12 -10.04 4.83
CA THR A 36 0.99 -10.52 3.45
C THR A 36 0.17 -9.54 2.64
N CYS A 37 0.55 -9.32 1.38
CA CYS A 37 -0.26 -8.58 0.42
C CYS A 37 -0.55 -9.47 -0.79
N GLN A 38 -1.82 -9.57 -1.17
CA GLN A 38 -2.27 -10.30 -2.36
C GLN A 38 -3.11 -9.40 -3.24
N LEU A 39 -2.85 -9.43 -4.54
CA LEU A 39 -3.67 -8.73 -5.52
C LEU A 39 -4.96 -9.51 -5.74
N VAL A 40 -6.10 -8.92 -5.37
CA VAL A 40 -7.44 -9.52 -5.52
C VAL A 40 -8.01 -9.22 -6.90
N ALA A 41 -7.79 -8.00 -7.39
CA ALA A 41 -8.24 -7.57 -8.70
C ALA A 41 -7.21 -6.63 -9.34
N ALA A 42 -6.80 -6.94 -10.57
CA ALA A 42 -5.99 -6.06 -11.41
C ALA A 42 -6.91 -5.35 -12.42
N GLY A 43 -6.80 -4.03 -12.57
CA GLY A 43 -7.63 -3.28 -13.52
C GLY A 43 -7.76 -1.79 -13.18
N HIS A 44 -8.84 -1.14 -13.64
CA HIS A 44 -9.13 0.30 -13.39
C HIS A 44 -9.21 0.68 -11.90
N SER A 45 -9.32 -0.30 -11.01
CA SER A 45 -9.19 -0.13 -9.57
C SER A 45 -8.49 -1.35 -9.02
N SER A 46 -7.16 -1.31 -9.00
CA SER A 46 -6.36 -2.37 -8.39
C SER A 46 -6.81 -2.56 -6.94
N MET A 47 -7.11 -3.79 -6.54
CA MET A 47 -7.54 -4.13 -5.18
C MET A 47 -6.52 -5.06 -4.54
N TRP A 48 -5.96 -4.63 -3.41
CA TRP A 48 -4.99 -5.39 -2.65
C TRP A 48 -5.61 -5.85 -1.34
N GLN A 49 -5.54 -7.15 -1.06
CA GLN A 49 -5.85 -7.72 0.24
C GLN A 49 -4.57 -7.78 1.06
N VAL A 50 -4.56 -7.04 2.16
CA VAL A 50 -3.41 -6.97 3.06
C VAL A 50 -3.79 -7.56 4.40
N THR A 51 -3.03 -8.55 4.84
CA THR A 51 -3.15 -9.11 6.19
C THR A 51 -1.95 -8.62 6.99
N ALA A 52 -2.20 -7.99 8.13
CA ALA A 52 -1.17 -7.37 8.97
C ALA A 52 -1.49 -7.59 10.45
N PRO A 53 -0.54 -7.41 11.39
CA PRO A 53 -0.80 -7.62 12.82
C PRO A 53 -1.68 -6.51 13.42
N ARG A 54 -1.88 -5.39 12.71
CA ARG A 54 -2.78 -4.29 13.08
C ARG A 54 -3.67 -3.90 11.91
N GLU A 55 -4.82 -3.29 12.22
CA GLU A 55 -5.71 -2.72 11.21
C GLU A 55 -5.05 -1.55 10.47
N ILE A 56 -5.21 -1.50 9.15
CA ILE A 56 -4.75 -0.39 8.32
C ILE A 56 -5.90 0.61 8.21
N THR A 57 -5.73 1.76 8.87
CA THR A 57 -6.78 2.79 8.95
C THR A 57 -7.03 3.44 7.59
N SER A 58 -8.20 4.06 7.43
CA SER A 58 -8.54 4.76 6.17
C SER A 58 -7.55 5.89 5.82
N ASP A 59 -6.99 6.58 6.81
CA ASP A 59 -5.96 7.61 6.61
C ASP A 59 -4.69 7.02 5.98
N GLU A 60 -4.22 5.88 6.50
CA GLU A 60 -3.04 5.20 5.99
C GLU A 60 -3.24 4.67 4.57
N GLN A 61 -4.45 4.18 4.27
CA GLN A 61 -4.80 3.80 2.90
C GLN A 61 -4.78 5.01 1.96
N ASP A 62 -5.21 6.19 2.43
CA ASP A 62 -5.17 7.43 1.66
C ASP A 62 -3.72 7.92 1.44
N GLN A 63 -2.86 7.81 2.47
CA GLN A 63 -1.43 8.09 2.34
C GLN A 63 -0.74 7.16 1.34
N LEU A 64 -1.06 5.86 1.38
CA LEU A 64 -0.60 4.87 0.41
C LEU A 64 -1.02 5.25 -1.01
N ARG A 65 -2.27 5.67 -1.19
CA ARG A 65 -2.78 6.18 -2.47
C ARG A 65 -2.01 7.40 -2.95
N ILE A 66 -1.68 8.35 -2.07
CA ILE A 66 -0.91 9.55 -2.43
C ILE A 66 0.54 9.20 -2.78
N ARG A 67 1.16 8.27 -2.05
CA ARG A 67 2.52 7.79 -2.30
C ARG A 67 2.62 6.99 -3.60
N ALA A 68 1.59 6.22 -3.93
CA ALA A 68 1.56 5.35 -5.10
C ALA A 68 1.12 6.06 -6.38
N GLN A 69 0.37 7.16 -6.26
CA GLN A 69 0.19 8.05 -7.38
C GLN A 69 1.59 8.44 -7.87
N PRO A 70 1.90 8.28 -9.17
CA PRO A 70 3.11 8.85 -9.71
C PRO A 70 3.04 10.31 -9.31
N ARG A 71 4.07 10.81 -8.61
CA ARG A 71 4.21 12.24 -8.40
C ARG A 71 3.97 12.83 -9.77
N ARG A 72 2.78 13.39 -10.01
CA ARG A 72 2.60 14.39 -11.04
C ARG A 72 3.55 15.45 -10.53
N ARG A 73 4.80 15.37 -11.00
CA ARG A 73 5.66 16.52 -11.17
C ARG A 73 4.67 17.51 -11.76
N ARG A 74 4.21 18.44 -10.92
CA ARG A 74 3.70 19.69 -11.39
C ARG A 74 4.87 20.22 -12.19
N THR A 75 4.91 19.88 -13.48
CA THR A 75 5.52 20.73 -14.48
C THR A 75 4.72 22.01 -14.33
N PHE A 76 5.19 22.89 -13.46
CA PHE A 76 4.94 24.31 -13.53
C PHE A 76 5.69 24.77 -14.79
N ASP A 77 5.20 24.33 -15.93
CA ASP A 77 5.48 24.96 -17.20
C ASP A 77 4.33 25.95 -17.39
N ARG A 78 4.53 27.14 -16.84
CA ARG A 78 3.81 28.30 -17.33
C ARG A 78 4.76 29.47 -17.33
N ARG A 79 5.35 29.66 -18.51
CA ARG A 79 5.90 30.90 -19.05
C ARG A 79 5.31 32.14 -18.37
N GLY A 80 6.20 33.01 -17.93
CA GLY A 80 6.01 34.43 -17.67
C GLY A 80 7.34 35.10 -17.88
#